data_AF-A0A5B8XF86-F1
#
_entry.id   AF-A0A5B8XF86-F1
#
_cell.length_a   1.000
_cell.length_b   1.000
_cell.length_c   1.000
_cell.angle_alpha   90.00
_cell.angle_beta   90.00
_cell.angle_gamma   90.00
#
_symmetry.space_group_name_H-M   'P 1'
#
loop_
_entity.id
_entity.type
_entity.pdbx_description
1 polymer ?
#
loop_
_entity_poly.entity_id
_entity_poly.type
_entity_poly.pdbx_seq_one_letter_code
_entity_poly.pdbx_strand_id
1 'polypeptide(L)'
;MAGKLNVKLANEFAKNPDINMNSTLIYGNDDAVMLYFSDALKLGYKNLGFQVKTLNFETKNIANAISDELNSVDFFAEKKVLIISDIKDKDFEKLETQIDRLDGDKIIFLVSDIAKNPQIRDFHEKSSKKAVSIACYPLERQDCINQISKILNENDIVPEDRAIIENLADLIGNNPFDIRNEMEKISILCSKTKTLKYTDIESIINTNDDSLFNLIDAFFLKRIGNISKYAMECEENGVNSVIIARSLYKHACKILNAIFNIKGGSSREIEAKNAGIFFKKTAVFYSQIDTWNPKDLERIIVKLVFLDKNLRMASDKSAMPEILNLLRR
;
A
#
# COMPACT_ATOMS: atom_id res chain seq x y z
N MET A 1 -8.97 -8.86 23.37
CA MET A 1 -9.27 -8.35 22.03
C MET A 1 -8.90 -9.43 21.00
N ALA A 2 -9.57 -10.58 21.00
CA ALA A 2 -9.15 -11.75 20.21
C ALA A 2 -9.83 -11.81 18.84
N GLY A 3 -9.17 -12.42 17.86
CA GLY A 3 -9.71 -12.63 16.51
C GLY A 3 -9.22 -11.62 15.46
N LYS A 4 -9.94 -11.55 14.33
CA LYS A 4 -9.60 -10.67 13.21
C LYS A 4 -9.83 -9.20 13.55
N LEU A 5 -8.78 -8.40 13.51
CA LEU A 5 -8.87 -6.96 13.71
C LEU A 5 -9.32 -6.27 12.43
N ASN A 6 -10.21 -5.28 12.58
CA ASN A 6 -10.49 -4.33 11.51
C ASN A 6 -9.35 -3.31 11.40
N VAL A 7 -9.31 -2.54 10.31
CA VAL A 7 -8.20 -1.61 10.00
C VAL A 7 -7.93 -0.59 11.11
N LYS A 8 -8.97 -0.05 11.75
CA LYS A 8 -8.82 0.93 12.85
C LYS A 8 -8.16 0.28 14.06
N LEU A 9 -8.73 -0.83 14.51
CA LEU A 9 -8.24 -1.59 15.65
C LEU A 9 -6.83 -2.14 15.41
N ALA A 10 -6.52 -2.56 14.18
CA ALA A 10 -5.18 -3.04 13.81
C ALA A 10 -4.13 -1.95 13.96
N ASN A 11 -4.42 -0.70 13.57
CA ASN A 11 -3.49 0.42 13.71
C ASN A 11 -3.30 0.84 15.18
N GLU A 12 -4.38 0.91 15.95
CA GLU A 12 -4.31 1.20 17.38
C GLU A 12 -3.52 0.12 18.12
N PHE A 13 -3.81 -1.16 17.82
CA PHE A 13 -3.08 -2.30 18.35
C PHE A 13 -1.61 -2.30 17.93
N ALA A 14 -1.29 -1.96 16.69
CA ALA A 14 0.11 -1.94 16.25
C ALA A 14 0.94 -0.88 16.98
N LYS A 15 0.36 0.30 17.26
CA LYS A 15 1.03 1.36 18.02
C LYS A 15 1.11 1.06 19.51
N ASN A 16 0.06 0.45 20.07
CA ASN A 16 -0.06 0.11 21.48
C ASN A 16 -0.54 -1.35 21.62
N PRO A 17 0.37 -2.34 21.47
CA PRO A 17 -0.03 -3.74 21.47
C PRO A 17 -0.53 -4.19 22.85
N ASP A 18 -1.63 -4.96 22.85
CA ASP A 18 -2.18 -5.57 24.06
C ASP A 18 -1.27 -6.71 24.53
N ILE A 19 -0.64 -6.53 25.69
CA ILE A 19 0.28 -7.51 26.29
C ILE A 19 -0.40 -8.83 26.68
N ASN A 20 -1.74 -8.88 26.70
CA ASN A 20 -2.51 -10.10 26.93
C ASN A 20 -2.63 -10.98 25.67
N MET A 21 -2.31 -10.45 24.49
CA MET A 21 -2.25 -11.22 23.26
C MET A 21 -0.86 -11.84 23.14
N ASN A 22 -0.79 -13.17 23.07
CA ASN A 22 0.45 -13.93 22.95
C ASN A 22 0.94 -14.02 21.51
N SER A 23 0.04 -14.00 20.53
CA SER A 23 0.39 -14.14 19.13
C SER A 23 -0.37 -13.18 18.22
N THR A 24 0.36 -12.59 17.27
CA THR A 24 -0.20 -11.75 16.21
C THR A 24 0.15 -12.34 14.86
N LEU A 25 -0.86 -12.57 14.02
CA LEU A 25 -0.68 -12.92 12.62
C LEU A 25 -0.86 -11.67 11.76
N ILE A 26 0.11 -11.36 10.92
CA ILE A 26 0.01 -10.36 9.87
C ILE A 26 0.08 -11.10 8.54
N TYR A 27 -0.96 -10.98 7.73
CA TYR A 27 -1.07 -11.75 6.50
C TYR A 27 -1.72 -10.98 5.37
N GLY A 28 -1.24 -11.16 4.14
CA GLY A 28 -1.75 -10.42 2.99
C GLY A 28 -0.84 -10.50 1.76
N ASN A 29 -1.33 -10.01 0.64
CA ASN A 29 -0.60 -9.99 -0.63
C ASN A 29 0.17 -8.68 -0.88
N ASP A 30 0.12 -7.73 0.06
CA ASP A 30 0.86 -6.47 0.00
C ASP A 30 1.99 -6.44 1.04
N ASP A 31 3.21 -6.71 0.58
CA ASP A 31 4.42 -6.76 1.42
C ASP A 31 4.70 -5.43 2.12
N ALA A 32 4.38 -4.30 1.50
CA ALA A 32 4.64 -2.99 2.09
C ALA A 32 3.71 -2.74 3.29
N VAL A 33 2.44 -3.13 3.17
CA VAL A 33 1.47 -3.01 4.26
C VAL A 33 1.80 -3.98 5.40
N MET A 34 2.18 -5.22 5.07
CA MET A 34 2.62 -6.18 6.09
C MET A 34 3.85 -5.68 6.85
N LEU A 35 4.84 -5.13 6.13
CA LEU A 35 6.05 -4.58 6.73
C LEU A 35 5.73 -3.38 7.62
N TYR A 36 4.84 -2.49 7.19
CA TYR A 36 4.38 -1.37 8.01
C TYR A 36 3.81 -1.81 9.36
N PHE A 37 2.85 -2.76 9.36
CA PHE A 37 2.27 -3.26 10.61
C PHE A 37 3.29 -3.99 11.46
N SER A 38 4.21 -4.73 10.83
CA SER A 38 5.33 -5.37 11.51
C SER A 38 6.18 -4.33 12.23
N ASP A 39 6.60 -3.27 11.55
CA ASP A 39 7.47 -2.23 12.11
C ASP A 39 6.77 -1.40 13.19
N ALA A 40 5.49 -1.10 13.01
CA ALA A 40 4.67 -0.45 14.05
C ALA A 40 4.61 -1.31 15.32
N LEU A 41 4.33 -2.62 15.19
CA LEU A 41 4.31 -3.55 16.33
C LEU A 41 5.69 -3.70 16.98
N LYS A 42 6.77 -3.78 16.18
CA LYS A 42 8.15 -3.79 16.71
C LYS A 42 8.39 -2.58 17.60
N LEU A 43 8.00 -1.38 17.15
CA LEU A 43 8.16 -0.15 17.90
C LEU A 43 7.26 -0.13 19.14
N GLY A 44 5.99 -0.53 19.02
CA GLY A 44 5.04 -0.61 20.12
C GLY A 44 5.53 -1.52 21.25
N TYR A 45 5.99 -2.72 20.92
CA TYR A 45 6.55 -3.64 21.92
C TYR A 45 7.88 -3.14 22.51
N LYS A 46 8.76 -2.52 21.72
CA LYS A 46 9.99 -1.88 22.26
C LYS A 46 9.67 -0.80 23.28
N ASN A 47 8.66 0.03 23.03
CA ASN A 47 8.22 1.07 23.96
C ASN A 47 7.66 0.49 25.27
N LEU A 48 7.15 -0.74 25.23
CA LEU A 48 6.71 -1.50 26.41
C LEU A 48 7.86 -2.28 27.09
N GLY A 49 9.10 -2.10 26.66
CA GLY A 49 10.29 -2.72 27.25
C GLY A 49 10.61 -4.13 26.76
N PHE A 50 9.96 -4.62 25.69
CA PHE A 50 10.28 -5.91 25.11
C PHE A 50 11.51 -5.85 24.22
N GLN A 51 12.31 -6.91 24.25
CA GLN A 51 13.35 -7.14 23.25
C GLN A 51 12.77 -7.78 22.00
N VAL A 52 13.00 -7.16 20.84
CA VAL A 52 12.46 -7.64 19.57
C VAL A 52 13.54 -8.39 18.81
N LYS A 53 13.28 -9.65 18.46
CA LYS A 53 14.17 -10.51 17.69
C LYS A 53 13.47 -11.01 16.44
N THR A 54 14.10 -10.82 15.28
CA THR A 54 13.63 -11.41 14.02
C THR A 54 14.39 -12.70 13.77
N LEU A 55 13.65 -13.79 13.54
CA LEU A 55 14.22 -15.09 13.24
C LEU A 55 14.11 -15.35 11.74
N ASN A 56 15.26 -15.47 11.08
CA ASN A 56 15.37 -15.93 9.70
C ASN A 56 15.75 -17.40 9.72
N PHE A 57 14.88 -18.27 9.22
CA PHE A 57 15.13 -19.71 9.21
C PHE A 57 15.76 -20.12 7.88
N GLU A 58 17.02 -20.55 7.93
CA GLU A 58 17.67 -21.28 6.82
C GLU A 58 17.48 -22.80 6.94
N THR A 59 17.01 -23.27 8.10
CA THR A 59 16.99 -24.70 8.47
C THR A 59 15.61 -25.34 8.29
N LYS A 60 15.59 -26.67 8.13
CA LYS A 60 14.37 -27.47 7.94
C LYS A 60 13.48 -27.61 9.18
N ASN A 61 13.91 -27.16 10.36
CA ASN A 61 13.23 -27.45 11.63
C ASN A 61 12.87 -26.16 12.40
N ILE A 62 11.98 -25.38 11.79
CA ILE A 62 11.57 -24.03 12.22
C ILE A 62 10.92 -24.06 13.62
N ALA A 63 10.00 -25.00 13.85
CA ALA A 63 9.27 -25.09 15.11
C ALA A 63 10.19 -25.26 16.33
N ASN A 64 11.18 -26.16 16.24
CA ASN A 64 12.12 -26.38 17.34
C ASN A 64 12.98 -25.14 17.62
N ALA A 65 13.46 -24.46 16.57
CA ALA A 65 14.24 -23.24 16.74
C ALA A 65 13.41 -22.11 17.41
N ILE A 66 12.12 -22.02 17.10
CA ILE A 66 11.20 -21.09 17.79
C ILE A 66 11.03 -21.49 19.25
N SER A 67 10.78 -22.77 19.53
CA SER A 67 10.62 -23.26 20.90
C SER A 67 11.87 -23.07 21.74
N ASP A 68 13.06 -23.35 21.20
CA ASP A 68 14.34 -23.15 21.85
C ASP A 68 14.57 -21.67 22.16
N GLU A 69 14.25 -20.79 21.20
CA GLU A 69 14.34 -19.36 21.41
C GLU A 69 13.35 -18.89 22.47
N LEU A 70 12.09 -19.35 22.49
CA LEU A 70 11.12 -18.95 23.53
C LEU A 70 11.57 -19.39 24.92
N ASN A 71 12.16 -20.58 25.05
CA ASN A 71 12.65 -21.10 26.33
C ASN A 71 14.00 -20.52 26.76
N SER A 72 14.68 -19.76 25.90
CA SER A 72 15.94 -19.11 26.25
C SER A 72 15.72 -17.97 27.25
N VAL A 73 16.68 -17.75 28.13
CA VAL A 73 16.68 -16.56 29.01
C VAL A 73 17.45 -15.46 28.28
N ASP A 74 16.85 -14.29 28.13
CA ASP A 74 17.54 -13.13 27.60
C ASP A 74 18.22 -12.36 28.75
N PHE A 75 19.46 -11.93 28.52
CA PHE A 75 20.24 -11.20 29.54
C PHE A 75 19.87 -9.71 29.60
N PHE A 76 19.30 -9.17 28.52
CA PHE A 76 19.07 -7.73 28.37
C PHE A 76 17.60 -7.32 28.50
N ALA A 77 16.67 -8.26 28.53
CA ALA A 77 15.26 -8.00 28.71
C ALA A 77 14.55 -9.15 29.44
N GLU A 78 13.56 -8.80 30.25
CA GLU A 78 12.71 -9.79 30.94
C GLU A 78 11.73 -10.50 29.98
N LYS A 79 11.39 -9.86 28.86
CA LYS A 79 10.42 -10.37 27.88
C LYS A 79 10.88 -10.07 26.47
N LYS A 80 10.58 -10.98 25.55
CA LYS A 80 10.93 -10.84 24.12
C LYS A 80 9.73 -11.01 23.19
N VAL A 81 9.88 -10.45 22.00
CA VAL A 81 8.97 -10.62 20.87
C VAL A 81 9.75 -11.27 19.73
N LEU A 82 9.28 -12.44 19.29
CA LEU A 82 9.84 -13.14 18.15
C LEU A 82 9.05 -12.82 16.88
N ILE A 83 9.77 -12.48 15.81
CA ILE A 83 9.18 -12.20 14.50
C ILE A 83 9.61 -13.29 13.55
N ILE A 84 8.63 -13.96 12.96
CA ILE A 84 8.80 -15.17 12.16
C ILE A 84 8.11 -14.94 10.82
N SER A 85 8.85 -15.14 9.74
CA SER A 85 8.31 -15.06 8.37
C SER A 85 8.16 -16.45 7.77
N ASP A 86 7.14 -16.63 6.92
CA ASP A 86 6.95 -17.79 6.06
C ASP A 86 6.94 -19.17 6.77
N ILE A 87 6.41 -19.21 8.00
CA ILE A 87 6.12 -20.47 8.68
C ILE A 87 5.02 -21.23 7.93
N LYS A 88 5.11 -22.57 7.94
CA LYS A 88 4.12 -23.45 7.32
C LYS A 88 3.21 -24.06 8.38
N ASP A 89 1.97 -24.35 8.00
CA ASP A 89 0.97 -25.03 8.85
C ASP A 89 1.55 -26.22 9.64
N LYS A 90 2.26 -27.14 8.97
CA LYS A 90 2.92 -28.31 9.60
C LYS A 90 3.87 -27.99 10.76
N ASP A 91 4.49 -26.81 10.74
CA ASP A 91 5.44 -26.36 11.75
C ASP A 91 4.69 -25.54 12.81
N PHE A 92 3.64 -24.83 12.42
CA PHE A 92 2.75 -24.10 13.30
C PHE A 92 1.92 -25.01 14.22
N GLU A 93 1.41 -26.15 13.74
CA GLU A 93 0.64 -27.13 14.55
C GLU A 93 1.39 -27.52 15.84
N LYS A 94 2.72 -27.58 15.78
CA LYS A 94 3.57 -27.92 16.92
C LYS A 94 3.68 -26.81 17.95
N LEU A 95 3.37 -25.57 17.57
CA LEU A 95 3.52 -24.36 18.38
C LEU A 95 2.21 -23.90 19.02
N GLU A 96 1.05 -24.30 18.49
CA GLU A 96 -0.28 -23.83 18.95
C GLU A 96 -0.43 -23.89 20.48
N THR A 97 -0.15 -25.05 21.06
CA THR A 97 -0.27 -25.26 22.51
C THR A 97 0.77 -24.48 23.31
N GLN A 98 1.95 -24.22 22.74
CA GLN A 98 2.99 -23.41 23.38
C GLN A 98 2.57 -21.94 23.39
N ILE A 99 2.01 -21.43 22.27
CA ILE A 99 1.56 -20.04 22.11
C ILE A 99 0.53 -19.66 23.18
N ASP A 100 -0.48 -20.49 23.42
CA ASP A 100 -1.52 -20.21 24.42
C ASP A 100 -1.00 -20.19 25.87
N ARG A 101 0.11 -20.91 26.10
CA ARG A 101 0.78 -21.04 27.40
C ARG A 101 1.90 -20.03 27.62
N LEU A 102 2.26 -19.22 26.62
CA LEU A 102 3.26 -18.18 26.79
C LEU A 102 2.87 -17.24 27.95
N ASP A 103 3.85 -16.98 28.81
CA ASP A 103 3.77 -16.01 29.89
C ASP A 103 4.81 -14.92 29.63
N GLY A 104 4.34 -13.69 29.42
CA GLY A 104 5.20 -12.57 29.04
C GLY A 104 5.53 -12.52 27.55
N ASP A 105 6.23 -13.51 27.01
CA ASP A 105 6.74 -13.50 25.63
C ASP A 105 5.66 -13.43 24.55
N LYS A 106 6.06 -12.96 23.36
CA LYS A 106 5.16 -12.65 22.25
C LYS A 106 5.69 -13.18 20.93
N ILE A 107 4.78 -13.52 20.04
CA ILE A 107 5.13 -13.95 18.68
C ILE A 107 4.36 -13.13 17.64
N ILE A 108 5.05 -12.73 16.59
CA ILE A 108 4.48 -12.12 15.40
C ILE A 108 4.82 -13.00 14.19
N PHE A 109 3.78 -13.47 13.50
CA PHE A 109 3.90 -14.22 12.25
C PHE A 109 3.64 -13.30 11.06
N LEU A 110 4.53 -13.34 10.07
CA LEU A 110 4.40 -12.69 8.77
C LEU A 110 4.15 -13.77 7.71
N VAL A 111 2.95 -13.78 7.12
CA VAL A 111 2.55 -14.82 6.13
C VAL A 111 1.94 -14.17 4.90
N SER A 112 2.68 -14.18 3.79
CA SER A 112 2.26 -13.61 2.51
C SER A 112 1.13 -14.42 1.84
N ASP A 113 1.28 -15.75 1.80
CA ASP A 113 0.30 -16.67 1.21
C ASP A 113 -0.46 -17.45 2.29
N ILE A 114 -1.49 -16.81 2.85
CA ILE A 114 -2.34 -17.45 3.86
C ILE A 114 -3.20 -18.58 3.28
N ALA A 115 -3.44 -18.60 1.96
CA ALA A 115 -4.27 -19.63 1.34
C ALA A 115 -3.60 -21.01 1.43
N LYS A 116 -2.26 -21.05 1.47
CA LYS A 116 -1.48 -22.26 1.73
C LYS A 116 -1.35 -22.63 3.21
N ASN A 117 -1.77 -21.74 4.11
CA ASN A 117 -1.61 -21.91 5.56
C ASN A 117 -2.90 -21.57 6.33
N PRO A 118 -4.03 -22.26 6.03
CA PRO A 118 -5.31 -21.98 6.66
C PRO A 118 -5.33 -22.22 8.18
N GLN A 119 -4.52 -23.13 8.72
CA GLN A 119 -4.54 -23.44 10.15
C GLN A 119 -4.02 -22.27 10.99
N ILE A 120 -2.94 -21.63 10.54
CA ILE A 120 -2.42 -20.40 11.19
C ILE A 120 -3.53 -19.36 11.29
N ARG A 121 -4.30 -19.17 10.21
CA ARG A 121 -5.41 -18.21 10.18
C ARG A 121 -6.52 -18.61 11.14
N ASP A 122 -6.98 -19.85 11.09
CA ASP A 122 -8.07 -20.34 11.94
C ASP A 122 -7.70 -20.30 13.43
N PHE A 123 -6.42 -20.51 13.77
CA PHE A 123 -5.94 -20.33 15.14
C PHE A 123 -6.11 -18.89 15.63
N HIS A 124 -5.65 -17.92 14.84
CA HIS A 124 -5.67 -16.50 15.22
C HIS A 124 -7.06 -15.86 15.11
N GLU A 125 -7.94 -16.36 14.24
CA GLU A 125 -9.29 -15.81 14.06
C GLU A 125 -10.33 -16.45 14.97
N LYS A 126 -10.19 -17.75 15.29
CA LYS A 126 -11.27 -18.54 15.93
C LYS A 126 -10.83 -19.29 17.18
N SER A 127 -9.65 -19.91 17.16
CA SER A 127 -9.31 -20.96 18.13
C SER A 127 -8.71 -20.43 19.43
N SER A 128 -7.87 -19.39 19.36
CA SER A 128 -7.23 -18.81 20.55
C SER A 128 -7.85 -17.47 20.97
N LYS A 129 -8.05 -17.31 22.28
CA LYS A 129 -8.46 -16.04 22.91
C LYS A 129 -7.29 -15.10 23.18
N LYS A 130 -6.05 -15.56 22.99
CA LYS A 130 -4.82 -14.79 23.16
C LYS A 130 -4.12 -14.56 21.82
N ALA A 131 -4.84 -14.71 20.72
CA ALA A 131 -4.31 -14.50 19.39
C ALA A 131 -5.16 -13.49 18.61
N VAL A 132 -4.49 -12.73 17.75
CA VAL A 132 -5.12 -11.76 16.86
C VAL A 132 -4.57 -11.87 15.45
N SER A 133 -5.36 -11.48 14.47
CA SER A 133 -4.91 -11.41 13.08
C SER A 133 -5.17 -10.04 12.45
N ILE A 134 -4.18 -9.53 11.71
CA ILE A 134 -4.24 -8.33 10.89
C ILE A 134 -4.18 -8.77 9.42
N ALA A 135 -5.26 -8.51 8.69
CA ALA A 135 -5.34 -8.81 7.26
C ALA A 135 -4.92 -7.60 6.43
N CYS A 136 -3.90 -7.77 5.59
CA CYS A 136 -3.27 -6.76 4.75
C CYS A 136 -3.64 -6.98 3.28
N TYR A 137 -4.94 -6.86 2.97
CA TYR A 137 -5.43 -6.95 1.60
C TYR A 137 -5.81 -5.58 1.07
N PRO A 138 -5.58 -5.33 -0.23
CA PRO A 138 -6.24 -4.25 -0.92
C PRO A 138 -7.75 -4.43 -0.85
N LEU A 139 -8.45 -3.34 -0.63
CA LEU A 139 -9.89 -3.27 -0.64
C LEU A 139 -10.42 -3.29 -2.08
N GLU A 140 -11.67 -3.71 -2.26
CA GLU A 140 -12.36 -3.39 -3.50
C GLU A 140 -12.72 -1.90 -3.52
N ARG A 141 -12.92 -1.34 -4.72
CA ARG A 141 -13.23 0.09 -4.88
C ARG A 141 -14.45 0.50 -4.04
N GLN A 142 -15.47 -0.34 -3.98
CA GLN A 142 -16.66 -0.07 -3.18
C GLN A 142 -16.37 -0.05 -1.68
N ASP A 143 -15.50 -0.93 -1.20
CA ASP A 143 -15.06 -0.95 0.19
C ASP A 143 -14.23 0.29 0.54
N CYS A 144 -13.42 0.80 -0.40
CA CYS A 144 -12.69 2.06 -0.25
C CYS A 144 -13.66 3.22 -0.05
N ILE A 145 -14.67 3.33 -0.92
CA ILE A 145 -15.73 4.36 -0.86
C ILE A 145 -16.48 4.27 0.46
N ASN A 146 -16.86 3.07 0.89
CA ASN A 146 -17.57 2.83 2.14
C ASN A 146 -16.70 3.26 3.34
N GLN A 147 -15.41 2.93 3.33
CA GLN A 147 -14.47 3.28 4.40
C GLN A 147 -14.23 4.78 4.47
N ILE A 148 -14.02 5.46 3.34
CA ILE A 148 -13.87 6.92 3.28
C ILE A 148 -15.15 7.60 3.81
N SER A 149 -16.32 7.17 3.32
CA SER A 149 -17.62 7.68 3.79
C SER A 149 -17.79 7.53 5.29
N LYS A 150 -17.42 6.35 5.82
CA LYS A 150 -17.48 6.07 7.26
C LYS A 150 -16.56 7.00 8.05
N ILE A 151 -15.32 7.22 7.61
CA ILE A 151 -14.38 8.10 8.31
C ILE A 151 -14.85 9.55 8.29
N LEU A 152 -15.38 10.04 7.16
CA LEU A 152 -15.96 11.38 7.08
C LEU A 152 -17.12 11.55 8.07
N ASN A 153 -18.04 10.58 8.11
CA ASN A 153 -19.15 10.57 9.06
C ASN A 153 -18.67 10.51 10.52
N GLU A 154 -17.68 9.68 10.84
CA GLU A 154 -17.11 9.59 12.20
C GLU A 154 -16.46 10.90 12.68
N ASN A 155 -16.05 11.78 11.76
CA ASN A 155 -15.41 13.06 12.06
C ASN A 155 -16.35 14.27 11.87
N ASP A 156 -17.65 14.04 11.61
CA ASP A 156 -18.66 15.05 11.29
C ASP A 156 -18.28 15.92 10.08
N ILE A 157 -17.62 15.35 9.07
CA ILE A 157 -17.17 16.06 7.88
C ILE A 157 -18.15 15.82 6.74
N VAL A 158 -18.72 16.91 6.19
CA VAL A 158 -19.66 16.86 5.08
C VAL A 158 -18.94 17.19 3.76
N PRO A 159 -18.87 16.25 2.80
CA PRO A 159 -18.35 16.57 1.47
C PRO A 159 -19.32 17.48 0.71
N GLU A 160 -18.77 18.43 -0.05
CA GLU A 160 -19.55 19.35 -0.91
C GLU A 160 -20.32 18.61 -2.01
N ASP A 161 -19.77 17.49 -2.50
CA ASP A 161 -20.37 16.62 -3.51
C ASP A 161 -20.07 15.15 -3.19
N ARG A 162 -21.00 14.23 -3.49
CA ARG A 162 -20.78 12.78 -3.33
C ARG A 162 -19.61 12.25 -4.17
N ALA A 163 -19.37 12.83 -5.34
CA ALA A 163 -18.27 12.45 -6.22
C ALA A 163 -16.89 12.71 -5.59
N ILE A 164 -16.78 13.53 -4.54
CA ILE A 164 -15.54 13.71 -3.78
C ILE A 164 -15.06 12.38 -3.18
N ILE A 165 -15.99 11.58 -2.65
CA ILE A 165 -15.66 10.30 -2.01
C ILE A 165 -15.14 9.31 -3.05
N GLU A 166 -15.80 9.25 -4.21
CA GLU A 166 -15.37 8.40 -5.33
C GLU A 166 -13.99 8.81 -5.85
N ASN A 167 -13.77 10.11 -6.03
CA ASN A 167 -12.49 10.65 -6.48
C ASN A 167 -11.38 10.36 -5.46
N LEU A 168 -11.64 10.50 -4.16
CA LEU A 168 -10.68 10.13 -3.12
C LEU A 168 -10.35 8.64 -3.15
N ALA A 169 -11.33 7.76 -3.35
CA ALA A 169 -11.07 6.33 -3.48
C ALA A 169 -10.18 6.03 -4.70
N ASP A 170 -10.42 6.69 -5.83
CA ASP A 170 -9.64 6.50 -7.05
C ASP A 170 -8.22 7.09 -6.94
N LEU A 171 -8.07 8.19 -6.19
CA LEU A 171 -6.79 8.90 -6.03
C LEU A 171 -5.89 8.26 -4.98
N ILE A 172 -6.45 7.89 -3.82
CA ILE A 172 -5.70 7.24 -2.73
C ILE A 172 -5.39 5.78 -3.10
N GLY A 173 -6.30 5.14 -3.84
CA GLY A 173 -6.19 3.75 -4.24
C GLY A 173 -6.81 2.79 -3.22
N ASN A 174 -6.48 1.52 -3.36
CA ASN A 174 -7.18 0.44 -2.68
C ASN A 174 -6.48 -0.07 -1.42
N ASN A 175 -5.41 0.58 -0.98
CA ASN A 175 -4.71 0.18 0.22
C ASN A 175 -5.41 0.77 1.46
N PRO A 176 -5.92 -0.05 2.40
CA PRO A 176 -6.56 0.45 3.61
C PRO A 176 -5.67 1.37 4.46
N PHE A 177 -4.34 1.21 4.36
CA PHE A 177 -3.37 2.05 5.04
C PHE A 177 -3.30 3.46 4.44
N ASP A 178 -3.17 3.56 3.12
CA ASP A 178 -3.11 4.84 2.42
C ASP A 178 -4.42 5.61 2.62
N ILE A 179 -5.57 4.90 2.56
CA ILE A 179 -6.88 5.48 2.88
C ILE A 179 -6.87 6.07 4.28
N ARG A 180 -6.39 5.35 5.29
CA ARG A 180 -6.34 5.87 6.66
C ARG A 180 -5.47 7.12 6.78
N ASN A 181 -4.25 7.09 6.24
CA ASN A 181 -3.32 8.22 6.36
C ASN A 181 -3.85 9.48 5.66
N GLU A 182 -4.33 9.35 4.44
CA GLU A 182 -4.89 10.49 3.70
C GLU A 182 -6.17 11.00 4.37
N MET A 183 -7.01 10.10 4.90
CA MET A 183 -8.19 10.50 5.66
C MET A 183 -7.85 11.15 7.02
N GLU A 184 -6.75 10.77 7.68
CA GLU A 184 -6.26 11.48 8.88
C GLU A 184 -5.86 12.93 8.54
N LYS A 185 -5.15 13.14 7.42
CA LYS A 185 -4.83 14.50 6.92
C LYS A 185 -6.09 15.30 6.59
N ILE A 186 -7.05 14.68 5.90
CA ILE A 186 -8.36 15.28 5.59
C ILE A 186 -9.09 15.70 6.87
N SER A 187 -9.13 14.82 7.87
CA SER A 187 -9.79 15.13 9.14
C SER A 187 -9.14 16.29 9.89
N ILE A 188 -7.80 16.40 9.82
CA ILE A 188 -7.05 17.53 10.40
C ILE A 188 -7.37 18.81 9.62
N LEU A 189 -7.32 18.79 8.30
CA LEU A 189 -7.59 19.96 7.45
C LEU A 189 -9.02 20.49 7.67
N CYS A 190 -10.00 19.58 7.65
CA CYS A 190 -11.42 19.91 7.80
C CYS A 190 -11.85 20.07 9.27
N SER A 191 -10.93 19.97 10.24
CA SER A 191 -11.25 20.00 11.67
C SER A 191 -12.07 21.23 12.10
N LYS A 192 -11.81 22.38 11.47
CA LYS A 192 -12.51 23.65 11.74
C LYS A 192 -13.76 23.86 10.87
N THR A 193 -13.69 23.53 9.59
CA THR A 193 -14.74 23.84 8.62
C THR A 193 -15.84 22.77 8.57
N LYS A 194 -15.53 21.55 9.03
CA LYS A 194 -16.40 20.36 8.95
C LYS A 194 -16.97 20.11 7.55
N THR A 195 -16.31 20.66 6.54
CA THR A 195 -16.70 20.59 5.14
C THR A 195 -15.48 20.24 4.33
N LEU A 196 -15.66 19.32 3.39
CA LEU A 196 -14.62 18.86 2.48
C LEU A 196 -14.95 19.31 1.07
N LYS A 197 -14.12 20.21 0.52
CA LYS A 197 -14.27 20.75 -0.83
C LYS A 197 -13.30 20.10 -1.81
N TYR A 198 -13.57 20.24 -3.10
CA TYR A 198 -12.63 19.77 -4.13
C TYR A 198 -11.24 20.40 -4.05
N THR A 199 -11.14 21.67 -3.65
CA THR A 199 -9.85 22.37 -3.48
C THR A 199 -9.03 21.79 -2.32
N ASP A 200 -9.69 21.23 -1.32
CA ASP A 200 -9.03 20.62 -0.16
C ASP A 200 -8.38 19.30 -0.57
N ILE A 201 -9.04 18.52 -1.43
CA ILE A 201 -8.51 17.30 -2.05
C ILE A 201 -7.24 17.60 -2.84
N GLU A 202 -7.25 18.68 -3.65
CA GLU A 202 -6.06 19.13 -4.39
C GLU A 202 -4.89 19.43 -3.44
N SER A 203 -5.14 20.08 -2.29
CA SER A 203 -4.08 20.42 -1.35
C SER A 203 -3.51 19.23 -0.55
N ILE A 204 -4.31 18.20 -0.31
CA ILE A 204 -3.89 17.01 0.46
C ILE A 204 -3.13 16.04 -0.44
N ILE A 205 -3.62 15.80 -1.65
CA ILE A 205 -2.96 14.91 -2.61
C ILE A 205 -1.65 15.53 -3.12
N ASN A 206 -1.56 16.86 -3.17
CA ASN A 206 -0.33 17.57 -3.52
C ASN A 206 0.77 17.53 -2.45
N THR A 207 0.62 16.77 -1.36
CA THR A 207 1.76 16.45 -0.49
C THR A 207 2.58 15.24 -0.94
N ASN A 208 2.23 14.60 -2.05
CA ASN A 208 3.12 13.70 -2.80
C ASN A 208 3.32 14.24 -4.22
N ASP A 209 4.24 15.20 -4.35
CA ASP A 209 4.93 15.61 -5.58
C ASP A 209 4.11 15.83 -6.86
N ASP A 210 3.73 17.11 -7.08
CA ASP A 210 3.31 17.63 -8.38
C ASP A 210 4.29 17.26 -9.51
N SER A 211 5.58 17.04 -9.20
CA SER A 211 6.62 16.70 -10.17
C SER A 211 6.34 15.40 -10.93
N LEU A 212 5.79 14.36 -10.28
CA LEU A 212 5.46 13.10 -10.95
C LEU A 212 4.28 13.25 -11.91
N PHE A 213 3.21 13.93 -11.49
CA PHE A 213 2.05 14.18 -12.36
C PHE A 213 2.41 15.09 -13.53
N ASN A 214 3.22 16.13 -13.28
CA ASN A 214 3.73 17.01 -14.33
C ASN A 214 4.66 16.28 -15.30
N LEU A 215 5.47 15.32 -14.81
CA LEU A 215 6.30 14.46 -15.65
C LEU A 215 5.44 13.56 -16.55
N ILE A 216 4.40 12.92 -16.00
CA ILE A 216 3.45 12.10 -16.77
C ILE A 216 2.79 12.94 -17.86
N ASP A 217 2.25 14.12 -17.49
CA ASP A 217 1.61 15.02 -18.45
C ASP A 217 2.59 15.46 -19.55
N ALA A 218 3.81 15.86 -19.19
CA ALA A 218 4.83 16.26 -20.15
C ALA A 218 5.24 15.11 -21.08
N PHE A 219 5.35 13.88 -20.56
CA PHE A 219 5.69 12.69 -21.32
C PHE A 219 4.62 12.37 -22.36
N PHE A 220 3.36 12.29 -21.95
CA PHE A 220 2.25 11.92 -22.85
C PHE A 220 1.81 13.06 -23.77
N LEU A 221 2.15 14.31 -23.48
CA LEU A 221 2.04 15.43 -24.41
C LEU A 221 3.29 15.63 -25.28
N LYS A 222 4.31 14.77 -25.16
CA LYS A 222 5.59 14.85 -25.90
C LYS A 222 6.31 16.20 -25.73
N ARG A 223 6.19 16.84 -24.56
CA ARG A 223 6.83 18.12 -24.24
C ARG A 223 8.25 17.91 -23.72
N ILE A 224 9.16 17.50 -24.62
CA ILE A 224 10.53 17.06 -24.27
C ILE A 224 11.27 18.04 -23.36
N GLY A 225 11.17 19.36 -23.61
CA GLY A 225 11.82 20.38 -22.77
C GLY A 225 11.35 20.39 -21.31
N ASN A 226 10.10 20.00 -21.06
CA ASN A 226 9.54 19.94 -19.71
C ASN A 226 9.83 18.60 -19.01
N ILE A 227 10.06 17.53 -19.78
CA ILE A 227 10.31 16.19 -19.22
C ILE A 227 11.58 16.20 -18.38
N SER A 228 12.68 16.76 -18.89
CA SER A 228 13.94 16.83 -18.13
C SER A 228 13.80 17.63 -16.84
N LYS A 229 13.02 18.73 -16.87
CA LYS A 229 12.76 19.55 -15.69
C LYS A 229 11.99 18.74 -14.63
N TYR A 230 10.84 18.17 -14.99
CA TYR A 230 10.00 17.44 -14.04
C TYR A 230 10.63 16.13 -13.58
N ALA A 231 11.48 15.53 -14.41
CA ALA A 231 12.32 14.40 -14.04
C ALA A 231 13.32 14.75 -12.93
N MET A 232 14.04 15.88 -13.07
CA MET A 232 14.97 16.36 -12.05
C MET A 232 14.23 16.70 -10.75
N GLU A 233 13.07 17.35 -10.84
CA GLU A 233 12.23 17.61 -9.66
C GLU A 233 11.78 16.29 -8.99
N CYS A 234 11.45 15.24 -9.75
CA CYS A 234 11.16 13.91 -9.18
C CYS A 234 12.37 13.33 -8.43
N GLU A 235 13.59 13.46 -8.99
CA GLU A 235 14.81 12.95 -8.34
C GLU A 235 15.16 13.75 -7.07
N GLU A 236 15.06 15.09 -7.12
CA GLU A 236 15.30 15.98 -5.97
C GLU A 236 14.33 15.69 -4.82
N ASN A 237 13.09 15.37 -5.15
CA ASN A 237 12.07 15.03 -4.15
C ASN A 237 12.12 13.55 -3.72
N GLY A 238 13.09 12.78 -4.23
CA GLY A 238 13.30 11.39 -3.82
C GLY A 238 12.27 10.40 -4.37
N VAL A 239 11.57 10.75 -5.45
CA VAL A 239 10.61 9.86 -6.12
C VAL A 239 11.36 8.66 -6.68
N ASN A 240 10.98 7.47 -6.21
CA ASN A 240 11.63 6.23 -6.62
C ASN A 240 11.48 6.00 -8.14
N SER A 241 12.58 5.71 -8.83
CA SER A 241 12.61 5.46 -10.29
C SER A 241 11.66 4.34 -10.75
N VAL A 242 11.45 3.31 -9.93
CA VAL A 242 10.48 2.23 -10.17
C VAL A 242 9.05 2.77 -10.14
N ILE A 243 8.74 3.69 -9.21
CA ILE A 243 7.43 4.35 -9.14
C ILE A 243 7.19 5.16 -10.42
N ILE A 244 8.19 5.91 -10.89
CA ILE A 244 8.08 6.70 -12.13
C ILE A 244 7.75 5.81 -13.33
N ALA A 245 8.52 4.73 -13.52
CA ALA A 245 8.30 3.79 -14.62
C ALA A 245 6.89 3.16 -14.57
N ARG A 246 6.43 2.73 -13.38
CA ARG A 246 5.09 2.17 -13.20
C ARG A 246 3.98 3.17 -13.45
N SER A 247 4.14 4.42 -13.01
CA SER A 247 3.14 5.46 -13.19
C SER A 247 2.98 5.82 -14.66
N LEU A 248 4.08 5.95 -15.40
CA LEU A 248 4.05 6.09 -16.86
C LEU A 248 3.37 4.91 -17.53
N TYR A 249 3.71 3.67 -17.15
CA TYR A 249 3.09 2.46 -17.69
C TYR A 249 1.57 2.45 -17.46
N LYS A 250 1.12 2.66 -16.21
CA LYS A 250 -0.31 2.67 -15.86
C LYS A 250 -1.06 3.74 -16.66
N HIS A 251 -0.47 4.93 -16.80
CA HIS A 251 -1.10 6.02 -17.56
C HIS A 251 -1.16 5.73 -19.06
N ALA A 252 -0.13 5.10 -19.62
CA ALA A 252 -0.15 4.64 -21.02
C ALA A 252 -1.31 3.65 -21.26
N CYS A 253 -1.53 2.71 -20.33
CA CYS A 253 -2.66 1.77 -20.42
C CYS A 253 -4.02 2.49 -20.35
N LYS A 254 -4.17 3.52 -19.51
CA LYS A 254 -5.39 4.35 -19.46
C LYS A 254 -5.67 5.01 -20.81
N ILE A 255 -4.64 5.63 -21.42
CA ILE A 255 -4.78 6.27 -22.73
C ILE A 255 -5.12 5.23 -23.81
N LEU A 256 -4.44 4.08 -23.82
CA LEU A 256 -4.67 3.03 -24.81
C LEU A 256 -6.10 2.48 -24.74
N ASN A 257 -6.58 2.17 -23.54
CA ASN A 257 -7.94 1.69 -23.31
C ASN A 257 -8.97 2.75 -23.75
N ALA A 258 -8.76 4.01 -23.39
CA ALA A 258 -9.63 5.10 -23.82
C ALA A 258 -9.67 5.21 -25.36
N ILE A 259 -8.54 5.11 -26.06
CA ILE A 259 -8.50 5.12 -27.53
C ILE A 259 -9.33 3.98 -28.11
N PHE A 260 -9.21 2.76 -27.58
CA PHE A 260 -9.98 1.61 -28.08
C PHE A 260 -11.48 1.75 -27.81
N ASN A 261 -11.87 2.18 -26.61
CA ASN A 261 -13.27 2.35 -26.24
C ASN A 261 -13.93 3.48 -27.03
N ILE A 262 -13.23 4.60 -27.25
CA ILE A 262 -13.72 5.70 -28.10
C ILE A 262 -13.94 5.22 -29.53
N LYS A 263 -13.03 4.40 -30.08
CA LYS A 263 -13.23 3.76 -31.40
C LYS A 263 -14.42 2.81 -31.42
N GLY A 264 -14.74 2.19 -30.27
CA GLY A 264 -15.91 1.34 -30.07
C GLY A 264 -17.22 2.10 -29.83
N GLY A 265 -17.19 3.43 -29.76
CA GLY A 265 -18.38 4.28 -29.62
C GLY A 265 -18.55 4.95 -28.25
N SER A 266 -17.64 4.77 -27.28
CA SER A 266 -17.64 5.54 -26.04
C SER A 266 -17.34 7.02 -26.28
N SER A 267 -17.87 7.91 -25.43
CA SER A 267 -17.48 9.32 -25.43
C SER A 267 -16.19 9.56 -24.64
N ARG A 268 -15.49 10.66 -24.93
CA ARG A 268 -14.24 11.02 -24.24
C ARG A 268 -14.48 11.29 -22.74
N GLU A 269 -15.62 11.88 -22.41
CA GLU A 269 -16.03 12.20 -21.04
C GLU A 269 -16.23 10.93 -20.21
N ILE A 270 -16.86 9.91 -20.80
CA ILE A 270 -17.06 8.60 -20.15
C ILE A 270 -15.70 7.94 -19.90
N GLU A 271 -14.81 7.94 -20.89
CA GLU A 271 -13.49 7.31 -20.74
C GLU A 271 -12.58 8.07 -19.77
N ALA A 272 -12.65 9.40 -19.71
CA ALA A 272 -11.94 10.17 -18.70
C ALA A 272 -12.44 9.83 -17.28
N LYS A 273 -13.75 9.69 -17.10
CA LYS A 273 -14.33 9.26 -15.82
C LYS A 273 -13.90 7.83 -15.47
N ASN A 274 -13.99 6.89 -16.41
CA ASN A 274 -13.58 5.49 -16.20
C ASN A 274 -12.08 5.36 -15.88
N ALA A 275 -11.25 6.22 -16.46
CA ALA A 275 -9.81 6.28 -16.19
C ALA A 275 -9.47 7.02 -14.88
N GLY A 276 -10.45 7.54 -14.14
CA GLY A 276 -10.26 8.29 -12.91
C GLY A 276 -9.53 9.62 -13.13
N ILE A 277 -9.76 10.27 -14.28
CA ILE A 277 -9.12 11.55 -14.62
C ILE A 277 -9.90 12.67 -13.94
N PHE A 278 -9.19 13.47 -13.15
CA PHE A 278 -9.75 14.64 -12.51
C PHE A 278 -10.30 15.64 -13.54
N PHE A 279 -11.47 16.22 -13.28
CA PHE A 279 -12.21 17.00 -14.28
C PHE A 279 -11.41 18.17 -14.86
N LYS A 280 -10.56 18.86 -14.07
CA LYS A 280 -9.69 19.94 -14.58
C LYS A 280 -8.57 19.44 -15.51
N LYS A 281 -8.22 18.16 -15.43
CA LYS A 281 -7.21 17.49 -16.27
C LYS A 281 -7.82 16.79 -17.49
N THR A 282 -9.16 16.77 -17.63
CA THR A 282 -9.83 16.13 -18.78
C THR A 282 -9.36 16.69 -20.12
N ALA A 283 -9.21 18.01 -20.25
CA ALA A 283 -8.69 18.64 -21.46
C ALA A 283 -7.26 18.18 -21.81
N VAL A 284 -6.41 18.01 -20.79
CA VAL A 284 -5.05 17.48 -20.95
C VAL A 284 -5.09 16.02 -21.38
N PHE A 285 -5.93 15.21 -20.76
CA PHE A 285 -6.10 13.80 -21.10
C PHE A 285 -6.64 13.60 -22.52
N TYR A 286 -7.59 14.42 -22.97
CA TYR A 286 -8.07 14.41 -24.35
C TYR A 286 -6.94 14.73 -25.33
N SER A 287 -6.11 15.72 -25.00
CA SER A 287 -4.94 16.06 -25.81
C SER A 287 -3.95 14.90 -25.88
N GLN A 288 -3.78 14.15 -24.78
CA GLN A 288 -2.92 12.95 -24.75
C GLN A 288 -3.49 11.83 -25.63
N ILE A 289 -4.80 11.57 -25.59
CA ILE A 289 -5.48 10.62 -26.49
C ILE A 289 -5.20 10.98 -27.96
N ASP A 290 -5.28 12.26 -28.30
CA ASP A 290 -5.05 12.75 -29.66
C ASP A 290 -3.58 12.70 -30.09
N THR A 291 -2.64 12.66 -29.14
CA THR A 291 -1.19 12.71 -29.41
C THR A 291 -0.60 11.36 -29.83
N TRP A 292 -1.26 10.25 -29.47
CA TRP A 292 -0.74 8.90 -29.63
C TRP A 292 -1.57 8.06 -30.58
N ASN A 293 -0.90 7.34 -31.49
CA ASN A 293 -1.53 6.21 -32.15
C ASN A 293 -1.36 4.93 -31.30
N PRO A 294 -2.29 3.96 -31.39
CA PRO A 294 -2.25 2.75 -30.56
C PRO A 294 -0.94 1.95 -30.68
N LYS A 295 -0.40 1.80 -31.89
CA LYS A 295 0.82 0.99 -32.12
C LYS A 295 2.05 1.58 -31.44
N ASP A 296 2.20 2.91 -31.49
CA ASP A 296 3.28 3.60 -30.79
C ASP A 296 3.12 3.47 -29.27
N LEU A 297 1.90 3.56 -28.77
CA LEU A 297 1.62 3.45 -27.35
C LEU A 297 1.85 2.02 -26.82
N GLU A 298 1.45 0.99 -27.57
CA GLU A 298 1.79 -0.42 -27.29
C GLU A 298 3.31 -0.63 -27.22
N ARG A 299 4.07 -0.05 -28.17
CA ARG A 299 5.54 -0.11 -28.15
C ARG A 299 6.13 0.55 -26.91
N ILE A 300 5.60 1.72 -26.52
CA ILE A 300 6.02 2.42 -25.31
C ILE A 300 5.70 1.61 -24.05
N ILE A 301 4.52 1.00 -23.99
CA ILE A 301 4.12 0.12 -22.88
C ILE A 301 5.10 -1.02 -22.71
N VAL A 302 5.46 -1.72 -23.79
CA VAL A 302 6.46 -2.81 -23.74
C VAL A 302 7.80 -2.31 -23.20
N LYS A 303 8.28 -1.15 -23.66
CA LYS A 303 9.53 -0.57 -23.17
C LYS A 303 9.45 -0.16 -21.69
N LEU A 304 8.33 0.40 -21.24
CA LEU A 304 8.11 0.79 -19.84
C LEU A 304 8.04 -0.43 -18.90
N VAL A 305 7.45 -1.54 -19.34
CA VAL A 305 7.44 -2.80 -18.60
C VAL A 305 8.86 -3.35 -18.45
N PHE A 306 9.66 -3.30 -19.53
CA PHE A 306 11.05 -3.72 -19.48
C PHE A 306 11.90 -2.82 -18.58
N LEU A 307 11.66 -1.51 -18.61
CA LEU A 307 12.27 -0.53 -17.70
C LEU A 307 11.94 -0.83 -16.24
N ASP A 308 10.66 -1.02 -15.87
CA ASP A 308 10.26 -1.39 -14.50
C ASP A 308 10.98 -2.67 -14.04
N LYS A 309 11.06 -3.69 -14.91
CA LYS A 309 11.77 -4.93 -14.60
C LYS A 309 13.25 -4.68 -14.32
N ASN A 310 13.94 -3.91 -15.17
CA ASN A 310 15.36 -3.65 -15.02
C ASN A 310 15.67 -2.82 -13.76
N LEU A 311 14.84 -1.81 -13.47
CA LEU A 311 14.99 -0.96 -12.29
C LEU A 311 14.77 -1.73 -10.98
N ARG A 312 13.95 -2.79 -10.98
CA ARG A 312 13.82 -3.67 -9.81
C ARG A 312 15.04 -4.57 -9.60
N MET A 313 15.73 -4.94 -10.68
CA MET A 313 16.90 -5.81 -10.64
C MET A 313 18.19 -5.05 -10.31
N ALA A 314 18.23 -3.74 -10.56
CA ALA A 314 19.37 -2.87 -10.28
C ALA A 314 19.03 -1.93 -9.11
N SER A 315 19.78 -2.02 -8.01
CA SER A 315 19.49 -1.27 -6.78
C SER A 315 19.68 0.26 -6.89
N ASP A 316 20.45 0.77 -7.86
CA ASP A 316 20.82 2.20 -7.96
C ASP A 316 20.88 2.73 -9.41
N LYS A 317 19.81 2.58 -10.20
CA LYS A 317 19.73 3.19 -11.54
C LYS A 317 18.62 4.22 -11.64
N SER A 318 18.97 5.42 -12.12
CA SER A 318 17.99 6.43 -12.53
C SER A 318 17.24 5.94 -13.78
N ALA A 319 15.91 6.07 -13.77
CA ALA A 319 15.07 5.78 -14.94
C ALA A 319 15.22 6.82 -16.07
N MET A 320 15.82 7.99 -15.79
CA MET A 320 15.71 9.17 -16.64
C MET A 320 16.35 9.05 -18.02
N PRO A 321 17.58 8.52 -18.18
CA PRO A 321 18.17 8.34 -19.49
C PRO A 321 17.33 7.43 -20.38
N GLU A 322 16.74 6.40 -19.79
CA GLU A 322 15.90 5.44 -20.50
C GLU A 322 14.55 6.05 -20.89
N ILE A 323 13.90 6.78 -19.97
CA ILE A 323 12.65 7.51 -20.22
C ILE A 323 12.81 8.54 -21.36
N LEU A 324 13.88 9.33 -21.35
CA LEU A 324 14.15 10.31 -22.42
C LEU A 324 14.37 9.63 -23.79
N ASN A 325 14.97 8.43 -23.78
CA ASN A 325 15.16 7.63 -25.00
C ASN A 325 13.87 6.96 -25.47
N LEU A 326 12.83 6.82 -24.64
CA LEU A 326 11.53 6.26 -25.07
C LEU A 326 10.85 7.14 -26.12
N LEU A 327 11.02 8.46 -26.03
CA LEU A 327 10.38 9.45 -26.90
C LEU A 327 11.22 9.84 -28.12
N ARG A 328 12.49 9.41 -28.17
CA ARG A 328 13.34 9.54 -29.35
C ARG A 328 13.02 8.40 -30.32
N ARG A 329 12.74 8.75 -31.59
CA ARG A 329 12.44 7.79 -32.66
C ARG A 329 13.65 6.95 -33.02
#